data_AF-A0A3D4FV16-F1
#
_entry.id   AF-A0A3D4FV16-F1
#
_cell.length_a   1.000
_cell.length_b   1.000
_cell.length_c   1.000
_cell.angle_alpha   90.00
_cell.angle_beta   90.00
_cell.angle_gamma   90.00
#
_symmetry.space_group_name_H-M   'P 1'
#
loop_
_entity.id
_entity.type
_entity.pdbx_description
1 polymer ?
#
loop_
_entity_poly.entity_id
_entity_poly.type
_entity_poly.pdbx_seq_one_letter_code
_entity_poly.pdbx_strand_id
1 'polypeptide(L)'
;MSWCRERHHACVRAWGTGSARPVRRCHSTSSPGATFAAQCADPGGCVRRSDRGVAAAPVPIHDPSYRRYTGSRNEPGSSWLIIAETEIRGVLRKKLFLFVLLASWGQFFVRAVMFYLSSNFSSLDTPALGILSPSVQTFRQFFELQEVFVLFVTVYVGSGMIANDRRSNALQIYLSKPVTRAEYVAGKLGALLFFLLLVTLVPALGLLVLQVMFSGSLTFIGENLFLVPAITLYAFVEALLSAFAMLALSSLSTSARYTAMIYAGMVLFSGVLFEVLRDVSNGALELVWLSFRANLDQLADVIFLLPPRYESPWMVSVLAVGTLIGVSVAVLKWRVRGVEVVT
;
A
#
# COMPACT_ATOMS: atom_id res chain seq x y z
N MET A 1 -45.83 -59.92 -6.34
CA MET A 1 -46.61 -59.47 -7.52
C MET A 1 -46.19 -58.04 -7.87
N SER A 2 -46.18 -57.68 -9.17
CA SER A 2 -46.16 -56.31 -9.77
C SER A 2 -45.31 -55.20 -9.08
N TRP A 3 -44.21 -54.70 -9.68
CA TRP A 3 -44.16 -53.67 -10.76
C TRP A 3 -44.70 -52.28 -10.29
N CYS A 4 -44.12 -51.10 -10.58
CA CYS A 4 -43.30 -50.69 -11.74
C CYS A 4 -42.58 -49.30 -11.54
N ARG A 5 -41.39 -49.09 -12.17
CA ARG A 5 -40.86 -47.85 -12.84
C ARG A 5 -40.69 -46.49 -12.07
N GLU A 6 -39.74 -45.59 -12.39
CA GLU A 6 -38.62 -45.54 -13.39
C GLU A 6 -37.52 -44.48 -13.02
N ARG A 7 -36.22 -44.82 -13.23
CA ARG A 7 -35.01 -44.03 -13.68
C ARG A 7 -34.78 -42.54 -13.25
N HIS A 8 -33.55 -42.03 -13.07
CA HIS A 8 -32.40 -42.09 -14.02
C HIS A 8 -30.97 -42.19 -13.41
N HIS A 9 -30.29 -43.22 -13.91
CA HIS A 9 -28.87 -43.61 -14.01
C HIS A 9 -27.68 -42.67 -13.69
N ALA A 10 -26.67 -43.31 -13.10
CA ALA A 10 -25.23 -43.01 -13.22
C ALA A 10 -24.46 -44.28 -13.66
N CYS A 11 -23.16 -44.13 -13.97
CA CYS A 11 -22.10 -45.18 -14.06
C CYS A 11 -21.99 -46.14 -15.29
N VAL A 12 -20.86 -45.97 -16.03
CA VAL A 12 -19.74 -46.94 -16.20
C VAL A 12 -19.88 -48.27 -17.00
N ARG A 13 -18.79 -48.60 -17.75
CA ARG A 13 -18.46 -49.84 -18.54
C ARG A 13 -19.15 -49.98 -19.92
N ALA A 14 -18.61 -50.67 -20.94
CA ALA A 14 -17.45 -51.58 -21.03
C ALA A 14 -16.92 -51.81 -22.48
N TRP A 15 -15.64 -52.28 -22.60
CA TRP A 15 -15.05 -53.16 -23.66
C TRP A 15 -15.01 -52.57 -25.10
N GLY A 16 -13.98 -52.72 -25.96
CA GLY A 16 -13.15 -53.86 -26.39
C GLY A 16 -13.33 -54.02 -27.91
N THR A 17 -12.38 -54.41 -28.78
CA THR A 17 -10.97 -54.88 -28.65
C THR A 17 -10.18 -54.45 -29.93
N GLY A 18 -8.89 -54.81 -30.11
CA GLY A 18 -8.14 -54.48 -31.34
C GLY A 18 -6.66 -54.89 -31.37
N SER A 19 -6.32 -55.83 -32.26
CA SER A 19 -5.04 -56.53 -32.48
C SER A 19 -3.71 -55.74 -32.38
N ALA A 20 -2.71 -56.40 -31.78
CA ALA A 20 -1.31 -55.99 -31.81
C ALA A 20 -0.69 -56.10 -33.22
N ARG A 21 0.28 -55.23 -33.54
CA ARG A 21 1.14 -55.30 -34.74
C ARG A 21 2.61 -55.44 -34.34
N PRO A 22 3.42 -56.27 -35.03
CA PRO A 22 4.78 -56.59 -34.61
C PRO A 22 5.80 -55.51 -35.01
N VAL A 23 6.82 -55.33 -34.16
CA VAL A 23 8.00 -54.50 -34.44
C VAL A 23 8.90 -55.21 -35.46
N ARG A 24 9.08 -54.62 -36.66
CA ARG A 24 10.08 -55.11 -37.63
C ARG A 24 11.47 -54.59 -37.28
N ARG A 25 12.40 -55.52 -37.00
CA ARG A 25 13.84 -55.24 -37.12
C ARG A 25 14.21 -55.13 -38.59
N CYS A 26 14.94 -54.09 -38.98
CA CYS A 26 15.65 -54.05 -40.26
C CYS A 26 17.09 -54.49 -40.03
N HIS A 27 17.52 -55.57 -40.69
CA HIS A 27 18.93 -55.92 -40.79
C HIS A 27 19.60 -55.03 -41.84
N SER A 28 20.78 -54.51 -41.51
CA SER A 28 21.67 -53.84 -42.46
C SER A 28 22.49 -54.87 -43.23
N THR A 29 22.36 -54.90 -44.55
CA THR A 29 23.31 -55.56 -45.45
C THR A 29 24.23 -54.53 -46.08
N SER A 30 25.54 -54.72 -45.90
CA SER A 30 26.59 -53.90 -46.49
C SER A 30 27.04 -54.48 -47.84
N SER A 31 27.33 -53.62 -48.81
CA SER A 31 28.29 -53.89 -49.89
C SER A 31 28.76 -52.58 -50.55
N PRO A 32 29.96 -52.54 -51.17
CA PRO A 32 30.73 -51.29 -51.24
C PRO A 32 30.99 -50.77 -52.66
N GLY A 33 31.31 -49.48 -52.74
CA GLY A 33 32.18 -48.92 -53.79
C GLY A 33 31.52 -48.25 -54.98
N ALA A 34 31.49 -46.91 -54.97
CA ALA A 34 31.62 -46.06 -56.16
C ALA A 34 32.02 -44.62 -55.78
N THR A 35 33.28 -44.28 -56.05
CA THR A 35 33.84 -42.94 -56.34
C THR A 35 33.22 -41.67 -55.72
N PHE A 36 34.02 -40.99 -54.90
CA PHE A 36 33.89 -39.55 -54.63
C PHE A 36 34.00 -38.73 -55.93
N ALA A 37 33.08 -37.77 -56.11
CA ALA A 37 33.32 -36.56 -56.89
C ALA A 37 32.77 -35.38 -56.07
N ALA A 38 33.63 -34.44 -55.69
CA ALA A 38 33.26 -33.34 -54.81
C ALA A 38 32.77 -32.13 -55.62
N GLN A 39 31.60 -31.60 -55.25
CA GLN A 39 31.24 -30.21 -55.53
C GLN A 39 30.52 -29.66 -54.29
N CYS A 40 31.12 -28.61 -53.72
CA CYS A 40 30.69 -28.03 -52.45
C CYS A 40 29.34 -27.32 -52.59
N ALA A 41 28.44 -27.58 -51.65
CA ALA A 41 27.20 -26.81 -51.47
C ALA A 41 27.10 -26.37 -50.00
N ASP A 42 26.56 -25.17 -49.77
CA ASP A 42 26.59 -24.47 -48.50
C ASP A 42 25.96 -25.24 -47.31
N PRO A 43 26.39 -24.96 -46.07
CA PRO A 43 25.81 -25.54 -44.85
C PRO A 43 24.46 -24.88 -44.49
N GLY A 44 23.54 -24.77 -45.45
CA GLY A 44 22.15 -24.36 -45.25
C GLY A 44 21.25 -25.59 -45.19
N GLY A 45 20.85 -26.00 -43.99
CA GLY A 45 20.07 -27.23 -43.79
C GLY A 45 18.73 -27.25 -44.52
N CYS A 46 18.59 -28.13 -45.52
CA CYS A 46 17.35 -28.33 -46.27
C CYS A 46 16.25 -28.98 -45.42
N VAL A 47 15.40 -28.15 -44.80
CA VAL A 47 14.14 -28.62 -44.20
C VAL A 47 13.20 -29.07 -45.32
N ARG A 48 12.85 -30.37 -45.34
CA ARG A 48 11.86 -30.91 -46.29
C ARG A 48 10.49 -30.25 -46.05
N ARG A 49 10.07 -29.42 -47.01
CA ARG A 49 8.74 -28.82 -47.04
C ARG A 49 7.69 -29.91 -47.27
N SER A 50 6.81 -30.12 -46.30
CA SER A 50 5.66 -31.02 -46.42
C SER A 50 4.55 -30.28 -47.15
N ASP A 51 4.35 -30.55 -48.44
CA ASP A 51 3.25 -29.97 -49.22
C ASP A 51 1.89 -30.53 -48.76
N ARG A 52 1.26 -29.80 -47.84
CA ARG A 52 -0.20 -29.80 -47.65
C ARG A 52 -0.67 -28.36 -47.62
N GLY A 53 -1.41 -27.99 -48.66
CA GLY A 53 -1.81 -26.60 -48.89
C GLY A 53 -2.81 -26.10 -47.86
N VAL A 54 -2.40 -25.11 -47.08
CA VAL A 54 -3.22 -23.92 -46.77
C VAL A 54 -2.30 -22.73 -46.99
N ALA A 55 -2.65 -21.82 -47.89
CA ALA A 55 -1.90 -20.59 -48.10
C ALA A 55 -2.19 -19.62 -46.95
N ALA A 56 -1.52 -19.83 -45.81
CA ALA A 56 -1.49 -18.84 -44.75
C ALA A 56 -0.83 -17.57 -45.31
N ALA A 57 -1.58 -16.47 -45.37
CA ALA A 57 -1.04 -15.17 -45.72
C ALA A 57 0.17 -14.86 -44.81
N PRO A 58 1.26 -14.30 -45.33
CA PRO A 58 2.41 -13.93 -44.50
C PRO A 58 1.93 -12.93 -43.45
N VAL A 59 1.98 -13.34 -42.17
CA VAL A 59 1.69 -12.44 -41.06
C VAL A 59 2.66 -11.26 -41.19
N PRO A 60 2.18 -10.01 -41.28
CA PRO A 60 3.07 -8.87 -41.36
C PRO A 60 3.90 -8.82 -40.09
N ILE A 61 5.19 -9.16 -40.21
CA ILE A 61 6.17 -8.87 -39.18
C ILE A 61 6.30 -7.35 -39.20
N HIS A 62 5.56 -6.68 -38.31
CA HIS A 62 5.80 -5.28 -38.02
C HIS A 62 7.19 -5.17 -37.41
N ASP A 63 8.16 -4.93 -38.28
CA ASP A 63 9.55 -4.75 -37.91
C ASP A 63 9.63 -3.54 -36.97
N PRO A 64 9.81 -3.74 -35.64
CA PRO A 64 9.83 -2.66 -34.69
C PRO A 64 11.24 -2.07 -34.73
N SER A 65 11.52 -1.37 -35.84
CA SER A 65 12.73 -0.57 -36.00
C SER A 65 12.87 0.31 -34.77
N TYR A 66 13.90 0.03 -33.97
CA TYR A 66 14.09 0.65 -32.67
C TYR A 66 14.26 2.15 -32.85
N ARG A 67 13.17 2.91 -32.65
CA ARG A 67 13.25 4.38 -32.62
C ARG A 67 14.14 4.77 -31.46
N ARG A 68 15.24 5.46 -31.78
CA ARG A 68 16.06 6.11 -30.76
C ARG A 68 15.17 7.06 -29.94
N TYR A 69 15.34 7.03 -28.64
CA TYR A 69 14.62 7.94 -27.74
C TYR A 69 15.03 9.39 -28.03
N THR A 70 14.08 10.19 -28.51
CA THR A 70 14.26 11.61 -28.86
C THR A 70 13.77 12.59 -27.79
N GLY A 71 13.24 12.08 -26.66
CA GLY A 71 12.81 12.91 -25.54
C GLY A 71 13.98 13.47 -24.73
N SER A 72 13.69 14.48 -23.91
CA SER A 72 14.60 14.93 -22.86
C SER A 72 14.82 13.81 -21.84
N ARG A 73 16.09 13.57 -21.47
CA ARG A 73 16.41 12.66 -20.36
C ARG A 73 16.13 13.41 -19.05
N ASN A 74 15.38 12.79 -18.15
CA ASN A 74 15.18 13.34 -16.81
C ASN A 74 16.48 13.33 -16.02
N GLU A 75 16.64 14.29 -15.12
CA GLU A 75 17.81 14.37 -14.25
C GLU A 75 17.88 13.17 -13.29
N PRO A 76 19.07 12.58 -13.05
CA PRO A 76 19.26 11.56 -12.02
C PRO A 76 18.76 12.06 -10.66
N GLY A 77 18.02 11.23 -9.92
CA GLY A 77 17.43 11.61 -8.63
C GLY A 77 16.00 12.16 -8.70
N SER A 78 15.45 12.43 -9.89
CA SER A 78 14.05 12.85 -10.06
C SER A 78 13.04 11.71 -10.16
N SER A 79 13.49 10.45 -10.27
CA SER A 79 12.63 9.31 -10.62
C SER A 79 11.57 8.99 -9.56
N TRP A 80 11.83 9.33 -8.30
CA TRP A 80 10.92 9.08 -7.18
C TRP A 80 9.58 9.83 -7.32
N LEU A 81 9.59 11.03 -7.91
CA LEU A 81 8.38 11.82 -8.18
C LEU A 81 7.46 11.09 -9.16
N ILE A 82 8.02 10.54 -10.23
CA ILE A 82 7.27 9.79 -11.26
C ILE A 82 6.69 8.51 -10.66
N ILE A 83 7.45 7.80 -9.83
CA ILE A 83 6.95 6.64 -9.08
C ILE A 83 5.78 7.07 -8.18
N ALA A 84 5.92 8.14 -7.40
CA ALA A 84 4.86 8.63 -6.54
C ALA A 84 3.60 9.04 -7.33
N GLU A 85 3.76 9.80 -8.42
CA GLU A 85 2.68 10.25 -9.29
C GLU A 85 1.91 9.07 -9.92
N THR A 86 2.62 8.03 -10.37
CA THR A 86 1.97 6.83 -10.95
C THR A 86 1.16 6.04 -9.91
N GLU A 87 1.66 5.91 -8.68
CA GLU A 87 0.92 5.31 -7.57
C GLU A 87 -0.31 6.15 -7.19
N ILE A 88 -0.14 7.47 -7.02
CA ILE A 88 -1.23 8.40 -6.69
C ILE A 88 -2.34 8.34 -7.75
N ARG A 89 -1.98 8.45 -9.04
CA ARG A 89 -2.92 8.33 -10.16
C ARG A 89 -3.57 6.94 -10.23
N GLY A 90 -2.84 5.88 -9.90
CA GLY A 90 -3.36 4.51 -9.86
C GLY A 90 -4.37 4.28 -8.73
N VAL A 91 -4.18 4.92 -7.59
CA VAL A 91 -5.07 4.85 -6.42
C VAL A 91 -6.32 5.71 -6.63
N LEU A 92 -6.18 6.97 -7.08
CA LEU A 92 -7.31 7.89 -7.32
C LEU A 92 -8.31 7.38 -8.38
N ARG A 93 -7.88 6.52 -9.31
CA ARG A 93 -8.77 5.85 -10.28
C ARG A 93 -9.72 4.81 -9.65
N LYS A 94 -9.49 4.39 -8.40
CA LYS A 94 -10.30 3.37 -7.72
C LYS A 94 -11.50 4.02 -7.02
N LYS A 95 -12.72 3.78 -7.53
CA LYS A 95 -13.97 4.31 -6.94
C LYS A 95 -14.11 4.03 -5.43
N LEU A 96 -13.69 2.85 -4.97
CA LEU A 96 -13.73 2.48 -3.55
C LEU A 96 -12.75 3.31 -2.71
N PHE A 97 -11.59 3.70 -3.25
CA PHE A 97 -10.70 4.63 -2.55
C PHE A 97 -11.32 6.02 -2.41
N LEU A 98 -11.95 6.53 -3.48
CA LEU A 98 -12.65 7.82 -3.45
C LEU A 98 -13.78 7.83 -2.41
N PHE A 99 -14.47 6.70 -2.21
CA PHE A 99 -15.45 6.57 -1.13
C PHE A 99 -14.82 6.62 0.27
N VAL A 100 -13.70 5.92 0.50
CA VAL A 100 -12.97 5.97 1.79
C VAL A 100 -12.45 7.39 2.06
N LEU A 101 -11.91 8.06 1.04
CA LEU A 101 -11.45 9.44 1.11
C LEU A 101 -12.61 10.41 1.43
N LEU A 102 -13.76 10.27 0.77
CA LEU A 102 -14.93 11.09 1.06
C LEU A 102 -15.46 10.85 2.48
N ALA A 103 -15.48 9.58 2.93
CA ALA A 103 -15.90 9.22 4.28
C ALA A 103 -14.96 9.81 5.35
N SER A 104 -13.64 9.82 5.11
CA SER A 104 -12.69 10.43 6.04
C SER A 104 -12.79 11.96 6.10
N TRP A 105 -13.25 12.59 5.03
CA TRP A 105 -13.62 14.01 5.02
C TRP A 105 -14.99 14.28 5.67
N GLY A 106 -15.80 13.25 5.96
CA GLY A 106 -17.07 13.40 6.69
C GLY A 106 -16.89 14.03 8.07
N GLN A 107 -15.84 13.64 8.81
CA GLN A 107 -15.50 14.21 10.12
C GLN A 107 -15.20 15.71 10.04
N PHE A 108 -14.53 16.15 8.97
CA PHE A 108 -14.27 17.57 8.70
C PHE A 108 -15.57 18.35 8.55
N PHE A 109 -16.51 17.87 7.74
CA PHE A 109 -17.80 18.56 7.54
C PHE A 109 -18.64 18.60 8.81
N VAL A 110 -18.70 17.51 9.58
CA VAL A 110 -19.40 17.48 10.87
C VAL A 110 -18.83 18.53 11.81
N ARG A 111 -17.49 18.60 11.94
CA ARG A 111 -16.84 19.53 12.86
C ARG A 111 -16.90 20.99 12.39
N ALA A 112 -16.89 21.23 11.08
CA ALA A 112 -17.13 22.55 10.50
C ALA A 112 -18.54 23.06 10.82
N VAL A 113 -19.58 22.20 10.72
CA VAL A 113 -20.95 22.54 11.12
C VAL A 113 -21.02 22.84 12.63
N MET A 114 -20.34 22.05 13.48
CA MET A 114 -20.27 22.32 14.92
C MET A 114 -19.67 23.70 15.24
N PHE A 115 -18.55 24.06 14.60
CA PHE A 115 -17.92 25.38 14.78
C PHE A 115 -18.81 26.52 14.26
N TYR A 116 -19.47 26.34 13.10
CA TYR A 116 -20.44 27.31 12.59
C TYR A 116 -21.61 27.53 13.55
N LEU A 117 -22.17 26.45 14.14
CA LEU A 117 -23.23 26.56 15.13
C LEU A 117 -22.74 27.27 16.40
N SER A 118 -21.52 26.94 16.86
CA SER A 118 -20.93 27.59 18.04
C SER A 118 -20.69 29.09 17.85
N SER A 119 -20.27 29.55 16.66
CA SER A 119 -20.03 30.98 16.43
C SER A 119 -21.35 31.77 16.31
N ASN A 120 -22.33 31.23 15.56
CA ASN A 120 -23.58 31.93 15.24
C ASN A 120 -24.61 31.89 16.39
N PHE A 121 -24.61 30.85 17.22
CA PHE A 121 -25.56 30.67 18.33
C PHE A 121 -24.90 30.82 19.71
N SER A 122 -23.77 31.53 19.77
CA SER A 122 -23.00 31.81 20.98
C SER A 122 -23.78 32.53 22.10
N SER A 123 -24.94 33.12 21.80
CA SER A 123 -25.86 33.74 22.76
C SER A 123 -26.81 32.75 23.47
N LEU A 124 -26.79 31.47 23.11
CA LEU A 124 -27.59 30.43 23.78
C LEU A 124 -26.73 29.73 24.84
N ASP A 125 -26.84 30.18 26.09
CA ASP A 125 -26.19 29.57 27.27
C ASP A 125 -26.69 28.13 27.52
N THR A 126 -26.15 27.19 26.76
CA THR A 126 -26.44 25.76 26.87
C THR A 126 -25.14 24.97 27.05
N PRO A 127 -25.07 24.01 28.00
CA PRO A 127 -23.86 23.21 28.21
C PRO A 127 -23.39 22.46 26.96
N ALA A 128 -24.33 22.13 26.04
CA ALA A 128 -24.03 21.51 24.76
C ALA A 128 -23.19 22.40 23.84
N LEU A 129 -23.42 23.72 23.82
CA LEU A 129 -22.62 24.65 23.01
C LEU A 129 -21.19 24.84 23.53
N GLY A 130 -20.96 24.64 24.83
CA GLY A 130 -19.61 24.59 25.40
C GLY A 130 -18.75 23.46 24.83
N ILE A 131 -19.34 22.28 24.62
CA ILE A 131 -18.66 21.11 24.00
C ILE A 131 -18.40 21.35 22.49
N LEU A 132 -19.25 22.15 21.85
CA LEU A 132 -19.12 22.55 20.45
C LEU A 132 -18.11 23.70 20.25
N SER A 133 -17.62 24.32 21.32
CA SER A 133 -16.74 25.48 21.26
C SER A 133 -15.36 25.12 20.65
N PRO A 134 -14.87 25.91 19.68
CA PRO A 134 -13.53 25.75 19.11
C PRO A 134 -12.45 25.92 20.18
N SER A 135 -11.73 24.85 20.49
CA SER A 135 -10.69 24.81 21.52
C SER A 135 -9.55 23.85 21.14
N VAL A 136 -8.45 23.86 21.88
CA VAL A 136 -7.29 22.97 21.68
C VAL A 136 -7.61 21.48 21.95
N GLN A 137 -8.69 21.20 22.69
CA GLN A 137 -9.21 19.85 22.90
C GLN A 137 -10.05 19.38 21.69
N THR A 138 -10.75 20.31 21.01
CA THR A 138 -11.04 20.13 19.58
C THR A 138 -9.74 20.23 18.77
N PHE A 139 -9.71 19.89 17.48
CA PHE A 139 -8.47 19.51 16.78
C PHE A 139 -7.80 18.24 17.35
N ARG A 140 -7.48 18.13 18.65
CA ARG A 140 -6.97 16.86 19.21
C ARG A 140 -7.99 15.72 19.09
N GLN A 141 -9.21 15.93 19.56
CA GLN A 141 -10.33 14.99 19.31
C GLN A 141 -10.64 14.78 17.82
N PHE A 142 -10.22 15.68 16.92
CA PHE A 142 -10.39 15.46 15.48
C PHE A 142 -9.41 14.37 15.02
N PHE A 143 -8.14 14.44 15.44
CA PHE A 143 -7.15 13.42 15.18
C PHE A 143 -7.53 12.04 15.77
N GLU A 144 -7.99 11.98 17.03
CA GLU A 144 -8.43 10.71 17.66
C GLU A 144 -9.54 9.99 16.86
N LEU A 145 -10.44 10.76 16.24
CA LEU A 145 -11.49 10.22 15.37
C LEU A 145 -10.98 9.97 13.93
N GLN A 146 -9.91 10.64 13.51
CA GLN A 146 -9.31 10.49 12.18
C GLN A 146 -8.39 9.25 12.07
N GLU A 147 -7.82 8.79 13.18
CA GLU A 147 -6.95 7.60 13.26
C GLU A 147 -7.59 6.34 12.63
N VAL A 148 -8.91 6.16 12.75
CA VAL A 148 -9.61 5.04 12.12
C VAL A 148 -9.57 5.13 10.58
N PHE A 149 -9.62 6.34 10.03
CA PHE A 149 -9.47 6.56 8.60
C PHE A 149 -8.01 6.45 8.16
N VAL A 150 -7.05 6.87 8.99
CA VAL A 150 -5.61 6.63 8.77
C VAL A 150 -5.32 5.13 8.70
N LEU A 151 -5.89 4.32 9.59
CA LEU A 151 -5.85 2.86 9.51
C LEU A 151 -6.40 2.35 8.17
N PHE A 152 -7.63 2.74 7.79
CA PHE A 152 -8.24 2.27 6.55
C PHE A 152 -7.48 2.69 5.29
N VAL A 153 -7.02 3.94 5.20
CA VAL A 153 -6.23 4.46 4.07
C VAL A 153 -4.89 3.75 4.00
N THR A 154 -4.19 3.59 5.13
CA THR A 154 -2.91 2.87 5.19
C THR A 154 -3.06 1.42 4.74
N VAL A 155 -4.09 0.71 5.23
CA VAL A 155 -4.41 -0.67 4.83
C VAL A 155 -4.78 -0.77 3.34
N TYR A 156 -5.65 0.11 2.85
CA TYR A 156 -6.15 0.04 1.48
C TYR A 156 -5.09 0.39 0.44
N VAL A 157 -4.30 1.43 0.71
CA VAL A 157 -3.26 1.93 -0.21
C VAL A 157 -1.95 1.17 -0.01
N GLY A 158 -1.40 1.22 1.20
CA GLY A 158 -0.03 0.81 1.50
C GLY A 158 0.24 -0.70 1.43
N SER A 159 -0.75 -1.53 1.77
CA SER A 159 -0.55 -2.99 1.92
C SER A 159 0.02 -3.67 0.67
N GLY A 160 -0.40 -3.22 -0.51
CA GLY A 160 0.05 -3.75 -1.80
C GLY A 160 1.27 -3.05 -2.42
N MET A 161 1.71 -1.89 -1.89
CA MET A 161 2.66 -1.01 -2.59
C MET A 161 4.02 -1.66 -2.88
N ILE A 162 4.53 -2.51 -1.98
CA ILE A 162 5.77 -3.27 -2.21
C ILE A 162 5.46 -4.77 -2.38
N ALA A 163 4.47 -5.31 -1.67
CA ALA A 163 4.10 -6.72 -1.74
C ALA A 163 3.71 -7.17 -3.16
N ASN A 164 3.01 -6.33 -3.94
CA ASN A 164 2.65 -6.66 -5.32
C ASN A 164 3.86 -6.64 -6.25
N ASP A 165 4.75 -5.64 -6.12
CA ASP A 165 5.99 -5.54 -6.90
C ASP A 165 6.94 -6.71 -6.62
N ARG A 166 6.98 -7.19 -5.37
CA ARG A 166 7.70 -8.41 -5.00
C ARG A 166 7.07 -9.66 -5.59
N ARG A 167 5.73 -9.76 -5.61
CA ARG A 167 5.01 -10.91 -6.19
C ARG A 167 5.21 -11.05 -7.71
N SER A 168 5.35 -9.93 -8.41
CA SER A 168 5.56 -9.88 -9.87
C SER A 168 7.03 -9.87 -10.28
N ASN A 169 7.98 -9.92 -9.33
CA ASN A 169 9.41 -9.68 -9.53
C ASN A 169 9.74 -8.32 -10.19
N ALA A 170 8.82 -7.35 -10.15
CA ALA A 170 8.98 -6.04 -10.79
C ALA A 170 10.18 -5.24 -10.23
N LEU A 171 10.62 -5.50 -8.99
CA LEU A 171 11.83 -4.89 -8.42
C LEU A 171 13.07 -5.09 -9.31
N GLN A 172 13.22 -6.25 -9.97
CA GLN A 172 14.35 -6.51 -10.87
C GLN A 172 14.27 -5.60 -12.12
N ILE A 173 13.07 -5.35 -12.64
CA ILE A 173 12.81 -4.50 -13.81
C ILE A 173 12.93 -3.00 -13.46
N TYR A 174 12.63 -2.61 -12.22
CA TYR A 174 12.88 -1.25 -11.73
C TYR A 174 14.38 -0.99 -11.53
N LEU A 175 15.11 -1.92 -10.92
CA LEU A 175 16.54 -1.77 -10.62
C LEU A 175 17.47 -2.05 -11.80
N SER A 176 16.99 -2.65 -12.90
CA SER A 176 17.73 -2.73 -14.17
C SER A 176 17.69 -1.42 -14.98
N LYS A 177 16.90 -0.43 -14.53
CA LYS A 177 16.90 0.94 -15.05
C LYS A 177 17.76 1.82 -14.12
N PRO A 178 18.18 3.03 -14.55
CA PRO A 178 18.89 3.98 -13.69
C PRO A 178 17.96 4.63 -12.64
N VAL A 179 17.38 3.80 -11.77
CA VAL A 179 16.51 4.19 -10.64
C VAL A 179 17.13 3.61 -9.38
N THR A 180 17.52 4.47 -8.45
CA THR A 180 18.13 4.02 -7.20
C THR A 180 17.11 3.39 -6.26
N ARG A 181 17.60 2.52 -5.37
CA ARG A 181 16.82 1.95 -4.26
C ARG A 181 16.16 3.02 -3.39
N ALA A 182 16.86 4.13 -3.17
CA ALA A 182 16.38 5.26 -2.40
C ALA A 182 15.22 5.96 -3.13
N GLU A 183 15.33 6.21 -4.44
CA GLU A 183 14.23 6.77 -5.24
C GLU A 183 12.99 5.86 -5.26
N TYR A 184 13.16 4.54 -5.40
CA TYR A 184 12.05 3.59 -5.34
C TYR A 184 11.32 3.68 -3.99
N VAL A 185 12.05 3.59 -2.87
CA VAL A 185 11.44 3.68 -1.53
C VAL A 185 10.83 5.05 -1.28
N ALA A 186 11.51 6.14 -1.66
CA ALA A 186 11.01 7.50 -1.52
C ALA A 186 9.75 7.75 -2.35
N GLY A 187 9.63 7.18 -3.55
CA GLY A 187 8.43 7.27 -4.38
C GLY A 187 7.23 6.56 -3.75
N LYS A 188 7.44 5.34 -3.24
CA LYS A 188 6.38 4.58 -2.53
C LYS A 188 5.98 5.26 -1.22
N LEU A 189 6.94 5.78 -0.46
CA LEU A 189 6.72 6.52 0.78
C LEU A 189 5.98 7.84 0.51
N GLY A 190 6.43 8.63 -0.47
CA GLY A 190 5.82 9.90 -0.86
C GLY A 190 4.38 9.75 -1.31
N ALA A 191 4.06 8.72 -2.11
CA ALA A 191 2.69 8.43 -2.50
C ALA A 191 1.79 8.04 -1.31
N LEU A 192 2.29 7.26 -0.35
CA LEU A 192 1.52 6.90 0.84
C LEU A 192 1.33 8.11 1.78
N LEU A 193 2.41 8.87 2.05
CA LEU A 193 2.36 10.10 2.84
C LEU A 193 1.41 11.15 2.23
N PHE A 194 1.39 11.29 0.91
CA PHE A 194 0.44 12.18 0.22
C PHE A 194 -1.01 11.87 0.62
N PHE A 195 -1.42 10.60 0.58
CA PHE A 195 -2.78 10.22 0.96
C PHE A 195 -3.07 10.35 2.45
N LEU A 196 -2.09 10.06 3.31
CA LEU A 196 -2.27 10.23 4.76
C LEU A 196 -2.39 11.71 5.14
N LEU A 197 -1.50 12.57 4.66
CA LEU A 197 -1.55 14.02 4.91
C LEU A 197 -2.77 14.70 4.26
N LEU A 198 -3.24 14.21 3.10
CA LEU A 198 -4.50 14.66 2.49
C LEU A 198 -5.73 14.32 3.36
N VAL A 199 -5.62 13.31 4.22
CA VAL A 199 -6.71 12.84 5.10
C VAL A 199 -6.57 13.39 6.52
N THR A 200 -5.37 13.73 7.00
CA THR A 200 -5.14 14.27 8.34
C THR A 200 -4.87 15.77 8.32
N LEU A 201 -3.74 16.18 7.73
CA LEU A 201 -3.25 17.55 7.75
C LEU A 201 -4.16 18.55 7.03
N VAL A 202 -4.59 18.21 5.81
CA VAL A 202 -5.42 19.12 4.99
C VAL A 202 -6.76 19.48 5.67
N PRO A 203 -7.59 18.52 6.12
CA PRO A 203 -8.81 18.87 6.84
C PRO A 203 -8.55 19.52 8.20
N ALA A 204 -7.51 19.14 8.94
CA ALA A 204 -7.19 19.78 10.23
C ALA A 204 -6.83 21.27 10.07
N LEU A 205 -6.00 21.62 9.08
CA LEU A 205 -5.70 23.01 8.74
C LEU A 205 -6.93 23.72 8.14
N GLY A 206 -7.74 23.02 7.35
CA GLY A 206 -9.01 23.53 6.83
C GLY A 206 -9.97 23.93 7.94
N LEU A 207 -10.06 23.16 9.03
CA LEU A 207 -10.88 23.51 10.21
C LEU A 207 -10.36 24.77 10.90
N LEU A 208 -9.04 24.97 10.96
CA LEU A 208 -8.44 26.16 11.55
C LEU A 208 -8.75 27.42 10.71
N VAL A 209 -8.70 27.29 9.37
CA VAL A 209 -9.08 28.37 8.46
C VAL A 209 -10.58 28.68 8.56
N LEU A 210 -11.45 27.67 8.55
CA LEU A 210 -12.89 27.86 8.72
C LEU A 210 -13.23 28.49 10.07
N GLN A 211 -12.51 28.13 11.14
CA GLN A 211 -12.70 28.74 12.45
C GLN A 211 -12.47 30.25 12.42
N VAL A 212 -11.39 30.72 11.77
CA VAL A 212 -11.14 32.17 11.59
C VAL A 212 -12.22 32.84 10.73
N MET A 213 -12.68 32.15 9.68
CA MET A 213 -13.75 32.68 8.82
C MET A 213 -15.08 32.82 9.56
N PHE A 214 -15.40 31.89 10.48
CA PHE A 214 -16.63 31.91 11.25
C PHE A 214 -16.56 32.80 12.50
N SER A 215 -15.38 33.01 13.08
CA SER A 215 -15.19 33.96 14.20
C SER A 215 -15.05 35.41 13.74
N GLY A 216 -14.80 35.65 12.45
CA GLY A 216 -14.51 36.98 11.89
C GLY A 216 -13.27 37.67 12.47
N SER A 217 -12.42 36.92 13.19
CA SER A 217 -11.38 37.48 14.07
C SER A 217 -10.15 36.58 14.18
N LEU A 218 -8.97 37.21 14.17
CA LEU A 218 -7.68 36.53 14.31
C LEU A 218 -7.27 36.29 15.78
N THR A 219 -8.08 36.71 16.75
CA THR A 219 -7.82 36.56 18.20
C THR A 219 -7.54 35.11 18.57
N PHE A 220 -8.37 34.17 18.08
CA PHE A 220 -8.18 32.74 18.32
C PHE A 220 -6.81 32.21 17.86
N ILE A 221 -6.32 32.66 16.69
CA ILE A 221 -4.96 32.29 16.22
C ILE A 221 -3.89 33.01 17.02
N GLY A 222 -4.08 34.28 17.39
CA GLY A 222 -3.13 35.03 18.21
C GLY A 222 -2.92 34.43 19.60
N GLU A 223 -3.99 33.93 20.22
CA GLU A 223 -3.97 33.22 21.50
C GLU A 223 -3.40 31.79 21.37
N ASN A 224 -3.63 31.13 20.22
CA ASN A 224 -3.28 29.73 19.99
C ASN A 224 -2.28 29.55 18.82
N LEU A 225 -1.25 30.41 18.74
CA LEU A 225 -0.25 30.37 17.66
C LEU A 225 0.45 29.01 17.52
N PHE A 226 0.53 28.23 18.60
CA PHE A 226 1.10 26.89 18.61
C PHE A 226 0.23 25.84 17.88
N LEU A 227 -1.06 26.09 17.60
CA LEU A 227 -1.92 25.11 16.92
C LEU A 227 -1.43 24.78 15.50
N VAL A 228 -0.93 25.76 14.73
CA VAL A 228 -0.42 25.51 13.37
C VAL A 228 0.76 24.53 13.37
N PRO A 229 1.85 24.75 14.13
CA PRO A 229 2.92 23.76 14.23
C PRO A 229 2.49 22.47 14.94
N ALA A 230 1.58 22.50 15.92
CA ALA A 230 1.10 21.29 16.61
C ALA A 230 0.32 20.35 15.65
N ILE A 231 -0.67 20.88 14.93
CA ILE A 231 -1.44 20.18 13.90
C ILE A 231 -0.50 19.60 12.84
N THR A 232 0.48 20.40 12.40
CA THR A 232 1.44 19.99 11.37
C THR A 232 2.35 18.88 11.87
N LEU A 233 2.99 19.07 13.03
CA LEU A 233 3.92 18.10 13.61
C LEU A 233 3.24 16.77 13.89
N TYR A 234 2.06 16.78 14.53
CA TYR A 234 1.34 15.54 14.84
C TYR A 234 0.93 14.79 13.56
N ALA A 235 0.34 15.47 12.59
CA ALA A 235 -0.07 14.83 11.32
C ALA A 235 1.13 14.21 10.58
N PHE A 236 2.32 14.84 10.63
CA PHE A 236 3.54 14.26 10.10
C PHE A 236 4.03 13.05 10.89
N VAL A 237 4.01 13.08 12.23
CA VAL A 237 4.41 11.96 13.08
C VAL A 237 3.52 10.73 12.84
N GLU A 238 2.19 10.92 12.88
CA GLU A 238 1.20 9.87 12.61
C GLU A 238 1.36 9.28 11.20
N ALA A 239 1.47 10.13 10.17
CA ALA A 239 1.64 9.70 8.79
C ALA A 239 2.96 8.96 8.56
N LEU A 240 4.08 9.44 9.13
CA LEU A 240 5.39 8.79 9.01
C LEU A 240 5.40 7.43 9.69
N LEU A 241 4.90 7.31 10.92
CA LEU A 241 4.85 6.03 11.64
C LEU A 241 4.00 5.02 10.88
N SER A 242 2.80 5.41 10.45
CA SER A 242 1.88 4.56 9.70
C SER A 242 2.46 4.12 8.35
N ALA A 243 3.04 5.06 7.58
CA ALA A 243 3.59 4.77 6.27
C ALA A 243 4.84 3.88 6.34
N PHE A 244 5.78 4.15 7.27
CA PHE A 244 6.98 3.31 7.41
C PHE A 244 6.64 1.90 7.90
N ALA A 245 5.78 1.76 8.92
CA ALA A 245 5.37 0.46 9.43
C ALA A 245 4.65 -0.38 8.35
N MET A 246 3.74 0.24 7.59
CA MET A 246 3.05 -0.44 6.49
C MET A 246 3.99 -0.85 5.35
N LEU A 247 4.89 0.04 4.91
CA LEU A 247 5.85 -0.30 3.86
C LEU A 247 6.85 -1.37 4.33
N ALA A 248 7.22 -1.40 5.61
CA ALA A 248 8.07 -2.44 6.16
C ALA A 248 7.39 -3.81 6.07
N LEU A 249 6.15 -3.94 6.54
CA LEU A 249 5.35 -5.16 6.41
C LEU A 249 5.12 -5.54 4.93
N SER A 250 4.84 -4.56 4.06
CA SER A 250 4.68 -4.77 2.62
C SER A 250 5.97 -5.28 1.97
N SER A 251 7.14 -4.86 2.46
CA SER A 251 8.46 -5.34 1.99
C SER A 251 8.81 -6.76 2.47
N LEU A 252 8.21 -7.23 3.56
CA LEU A 252 8.39 -8.61 4.07
C LEU A 252 7.49 -9.61 3.34
N SER A 253 6.25 -9.22 3.05
CA SER A 253 5.22 -10.03 2.39
C SER A 253 5.34 -10.09 0.85
N THR A 254 4.66 -11.07 0.24
CA THR A 254 4.33 -11.15 -1.21
C THR A 254 2.82 -11.11 -1.47
N SER A 255 2.01 -10.91 -0.42
CA SER A 255 0.55 -10.87 -0.47
C SER A 255 0.04 -9.62 0.23
N ALA A 256 -0.55 -8.70 -0.53
CA ALA A 256 -1.16 -7.48 0.00
C ALA A 256 -2.21 -7.76 1.09
N ARG A 257 -3.00 -8.84 0.93
CA ARG A 257 -3.99 -9.26 1.93
C ARG A 257 -3.35 -9.66 3.26
N TYR A 258 -2.22 -10.36 3.21
CA TYR A 258 -1.49 -10.75 4.41
C TYR A 258 -0.84 -9.53 5.10
N THR A 259 -0.27 -8.61 4.32
CA THR A 259 0.24 -7.33 4.84
C THR A 259 -0.86 -6.52 5.54
N ALA A 260 -2.04 -6.41 4.92
CA ALA A 260 -3.20 -5.73 5.47
C ALA A 260 -3.64 -6.33 6.82
N MET A 261 -3.73 -7.66 6.90
CA MET A 261 -4.08 -8.36 8.13
C MET A 261 -3.05 -8.18 9.24
N ILE A 262 -1.74 -8.24 8.94
CA ILE A 262 -0.71 -8.01 9.96
C ILE A 262 -0.76 -6.56 10.45
N TYR A 263 -0.86 -5.57 9.57
CA TYR A 263 -0.89 -4.16 9.99
C TYR A 263 -2.14 -3.85 10.83
N ALA A 264 -3.33 -4.25 10.36
CA ALA A 264 -4.56 -4.06 11.11
C ALA A 264 -4.54 -4.82 12.44
N GLY A 265 -4.03 -6.06 12.45
CA GLY A 265 -3.80 -6.83 13.66
C GLY A 265 -2.87 -6.11 14.63
N MET A 266 -1.69 -5.67 14.17
CA MET A 266 -0.70 -4.94 14.99
C MET A 266 -1.30 -3.68 15.63
N VAL A 267 -2.02 -2.85 14.87
CA VAL A 267 -2.61 -1.61 15.40
C VAL A 267 -3.75 -1.90 16.38
N LEU A 268 -4.71 -2.74 16.00
CA LEU A 268 -5.90 -3.01 16.81
C LEU A 268 -5.60 -3.86 18.04
N PHE A 269 -4.81 -4.94 17.88
CA PHE A 269 -4.46 -5.85 18.97
C PHE A 269 -3.58 -5.17 20.01
N SER A 270 -2.59 -4.37 19.60
CA SER A 270 -1.72 -3.66 20.56
C SER A 270 -2.50 -2.60 21.36
N GLY A 271 -3.47 -1.92 20.75
CA GLY A 271 -4.41 -1.03 21.45
C GLY A 271 -5.28 -1.77 22.47
N VAL A 272 -6.01 -2.80 22.03
CA VAL A 272 -6.91 -3.57 22.91
C VAL A 272 -6.14 -4.27 24.04
N LEU A 273 -4.97 -4.85 23.75
CA LEU A 273 -4.12 -5.49 24.75
C LEU A 273 -3.65 -4.51 25.81
N PHE A 274 -3.24 -3.30 25.41
CA PHE A 274 -2.81 -2.27 26.34
C PHE A 274 -3.95 -1.80 27.25
N GLU A 275 -5.14 -1.52 26.70
CA GLU A 275 -6.28 -1.11 27.53
C GLU A 275 -6.69 -2.20 28.53
N VAL A 276 -6.74 -3.48 28.11
CA VAL A 276 -7.03 -4.60 29.01
C VAL A 276 -5.96 -4.75 30.10
N LEU A 277 -4.67 -4.61 29.78
CA LEU A 277 -3.59 -4.67 30.77
C LEU A 277 -3.62 -3.48 31.74
N ARG A 278 -3.95 -2.28 31.25
CA ARG A 278 -4.11 -1.06 32.06
C ARG A 278 -5.28 -1.20 33.04
N ASP A 279 -6.42 -1.69 32.58
CA ASP A 279 -7.61 -1.91 33.41
C ASP A 279 -7.37 -3.02 34.46
N VAL A 280 -6.80 -4.17 34.08
CA VAL A 280 -6.51 -5.28 35.00
C VAL A 280 -5.45 -4.91 36.06
N SER A 281 -4.51 -4.01 35.73
CA SER A 281 -3.48 -3.56 36.68
C SER A 281 -3.90 -2.38 37.55
N ASN A 282 -5.14 -1.89 37.44
CA ASN A 282 -5.59 -0.62 38.04
C ASN A 282 -4.65 0.57 37.70
N GLY A 283 -4.10 0.59 36.48
CA GLY A 283 -3.14 1.59 36.01
C GLY A 283 -1.66 1.33 36.38
N ALA A 284 -1.35 0.38 37.25
CA ALA A 284 0.02 0.15 37.74
C ALA A 284 1.02 -0.35 36.67
N LEU A 285 0.55 -0.82 35.51
CA LEU A 285 1.40 -1.21 34.38
C LEU A 285 1.44 -0.12 33.31
N GLU A 286 2.47 0.74 33.37
CA GLU A 286 2.77 1.78 32.39
C GLU A 286 3.31 1.25 31.03
N LEU A 287 2.68 0.21 30.47
CA LEU A 287 3.12 -0.44 29.24
C LEU A 287 2.69 0.32 27.97
N VAL A 288 2.66 1.67 28.00
CA VAL A 288 2.25 2.54 26.89
C VAL A 288 3.07 2.24 25.63
N TRP A 289 4.37 1.98 25.80
CA TRP A 289 5.31 1.61 24.73
C TRP A 289 4.92 0.35 23.93
N LEU A 290 4.03 -0.50 24.46
CA LEU A 290 3.54 -1.70 23.77
C LEU A 290 2.47 -1.39 22.70
N SER A 291 1.69 -0.30 22.89
CA SER A 291 0.55 0.03 22.03
C SER A 291 0.92 1.00 20.93
N PHE A 292 0.72 0.60 19.67
CA PHE A 292 0.97 1.48 18.52
C PHE A 292 0.16 2.79 18.62
N ARG A 293 -1.09 2.68 19.09
CA ARG A 293 -2.01 3.81 19.22
C ARG A 293 -1.72 4.69 20.44
N ALA A 294 -1.55 4.09 21.62
CA ALA A 294 -1.36 4.85 22.86
C ALA A 294 -0.10 5.73 22.84
N ASN A 295 0.95 5.30 22.12
CA ASN A 295 2.14 6.14 21.91
C ASN A 295 1.85 7.37 21.04
N LEU A 296 1.01 7.26 20.01
CA LEU A 296 0.58 8.42 19.22
C LEU A 296 -0.32 9.33 20.08
N ASP A 297 -1.28 8.76 20.82
CA ASP A 297 -2.17 9.51 21.71
C ASP A 297 -1.38 10.32 22.77
N GLN A 298 -0.41 9.72 23.45
CA GLN A 298 0.42 10.40 24.46
C GLN A 298 1.26 11.52 23.85
N LEU A 299 1.82 11.31 22.64
CA LEU A 299 2.55 12.36 21.93
C LEU A 299 1.61 13.48 21.49
N ALA A 300 0.39 13.16 21.08
CA ALA A 300 -0.60 14.14 20.68
C ALA A 300 -1.03 15.04 21.85
N ASP A 301 -1.18 14.52 23.08
CA ASP A 301 -1.52 15.40 24.22
C ASP A 301 -0.39 16.40 24.46
N VAL A 302 0.86 15.93 24.46
CA VAL A 302 2.05 16.76 24.67
C VAL A 302 2.25 17.79 23.56
N ILE A 303 2.06 17.41 22.29
CA ILE A 303 2.16 18.32 21.13
C ILE A 303 1.08 19.40 21.16
N PHE A 304 -0.13 19.07 21.64
CA PHE A 304 -1.24 20.01 21.82
C PHE A 304 -1.22 20.73 23.18
N LEU A 305 -0.16 20.59 23.99
CA LEU A 305 -0.03 21.20 25.33
C LEU A 305 -1.18 20.82 26.30
N LEU A 306 -1.78 19.65 26.10
CA LEU A 306 -2.80 19.05 26.96
C LEU A 306 -2.15 18.18 28.05
N PRO A 307 -2.83 17.95 29.19
CA PRO A 307 -2.35 17.02 30.20
C PRO A 307 -2.21 15.61 29.59
N PRO A 308 -1.05 14.93 29.76
CA PRO A 308 -0.87 13.56 29.26
C PRO A 308 -1.90 12.60 29.86
N ARG A 309 -2.45 11.70 29.03
CA ARG A 309 -3.49 10.74 29.45
C ARG A 309 -2.95 9.61 30.31
N TYR A 310 -1.68 9.27 30.12
CA TYR A 310 -1.02 8.19 30.84
C TYR A 310 0.06 8.78 31.75
N GLU A 311 0.25 8.19 32.93
CA GLU A 311 1.28 8.60 33.90
C GLU A 311 2.71 8.40 33.35
N SER A 312 2.86 7.53 32.35
CA SER A 312 4.15 7.22 31.75
C SER A 312 4.82 8.42 31.07
N PRO A 313 6.13 8.66 31.30
CA PRO A 313 6.83 9.81 30.72
C PRO A 313 6.73 9.84 29.19
N TRP A 314 6.31 10.98 28.63
CA TRP A 314 6.14 11.17 27.19
C TRP A 314 7.39 10.84 26.35
N MET A 315 8.58 10.96 26.96
CA MET A 315 9.86 10.56 26.37
C MET A 315 9.89 9.07 25.97
N VAL A 316 9.20 8.20 26.73
CA VAL A 316 9.04 6.77 26.41
C VAL A 316 8.29 6.60 25.10
N SER A 317 7.22 7.38 24.87
CA SER A 317 6.46 7.33 23.62
C SER A 317 7.23 7.92 22.43
N VAL A 318 8.05 8.96 22.64
CA VAL A 318 8.98 9.45 21.59
C VAL A 318 9.95 8.34 21.20
N LEU A 319 10.55 7.66 22.19
CA LEU A 319 11.49 6.56 21.95
C LEU A 319 10.81 5.36 21.29
N ALA A 320 9.58 5.01 21.67
CA ALA A 320 8.82 3.93 21.05
C ALA A 320 8.52 4.23 19.57
N VAL A 321 7.97 5.40 19.25
CA VAL A 321 7.69 5.82 17.87
C VAL A 321 8.96 5.93 17.03
N GLY A 322 10.02 6.55 17.58
CA GLY A 322 11.33 6.63 16.93
C GLY A 322 11.95 5.25 16.65
N THR A 323 11.80 4.31 17.59
CA THR A 323 12.26 2.92 17.44
C THR A 323 11.46 2.17 16.38
N LEU A 324 10.12 2.29 16.38
CA LEU A 324 9.26 1.66 15.37
C LEU A 324 9.56 2.17 13.95
N ILE A 325 9.79 3.47 13.78
CA ILE A 325 10.23 4.06 12.50
C ILE A 325 11.64 3.57 12.14
N GLY A 326 12.59 3.57 13.09
CA GLY A 326 13.96 3.12 12.88
C GLY A 326 14.05 1.64 12.46
N VAL A 327 13.32 0.75 13.14
CA VAL A 327 13.19 -0.67 12.81
C VAL A 327 12.54 -0.84 11.43
N SER A 328 11.48 -0.08 11.14
CA SER A 328 10.83 -0.11 9.82
C SER A 328 11.81 0.27 8.70
N VAL A 329 12.56 1.37 8.87
CA VAL A 329 13.60 1.82 7.92
C VAL A 329 14.71 0.76 7.76
N ALA A 330 15.14 0.12 8.85
CA ALA A 330 16.13 -0.95 8.82
C ALA A 330 15.62 -2.17 8.02
N VAL A 331 14.36 -2.57 8.23
CA VAL A 331 13.69 -3.65 7.47
C VAL A 331 13.63 -3.31 5.98
N LEU A 332 13.18 -2.11 5.58
CA LEU A 332 13.18 -1.71 4.17
C LEU A 332 14.59 -1.76 3.56
N LYS A 333 15.59 -1.18 4.24
CA LYS A 333 16.99 -1.17 3.77
C LYS A 333 17.54 -2.59 3.59
N TRP A 334 17.24 -3.51 4.51
CA TRP A 334 17.67 -4.91 4.41
C TRP A 334 16.98 -5.64 3.24
N ARG A 335 15.65 -5.51 3.09
CA ARG A 335 14.88 -6.22 2.05
C ARG A 335 15.16 -5.73 0.64
N VAL A 336 15.39 -4.43 0.45
CA VAL A 336 15.72 -3.86 -0.87
C VAL A 336 17.19 -4.14 -1.27
N ARG A 337 18.08 -4.41 -0.31
CA ARG A 337 19.45 -4.87 -0.57
C ARG A 337 19.51 -6.28 -1.15
N GLY A 338 18.67 -7.20 -0.67
CA GLY A 338 18.68 -8.62 -1.09
C GLY A 338 18.22 -8.92 -2.54
N VAL A 339 18.02 -7.91 -3.40
CA VAL A 339 17.56 -8.06 -4.79
C VAL A 339 18.64 -7.62 -5.81
N GLU A 340 19.84 -7.23 -5.36
CA GLU A 340 21.00 -7.18 -6.25
C GLU A 340 21.35 -8.61 -6.69
N VAL A 341 21.14 -8.90 -7.98
CA VAL A 341 21.87 -9.98 -8.63
C VAL A 341 23.33 -9.55 -8.63
N VAL A 342 24.23 -10.40 -8.13
CA VAL A 342 25.67 -10.16 -8.22
C VAL A 342 26.05 -10.17 -9.70
N THR A 343 26.35 -8.98 -10.23
CA THR A 343 27.00 -8.74 -11.53
C THR A 343 28.50 -8.70 -11.35
#